data_AF-A0A970L085-F1
#
_entry.id   AF-A0A970L085-F1
#
_cell.length_a   1.000
_cell.length_b   1.000
_cell.length_c   1.000
_cell.angle_alpha   90.00
_cell.angle_beta   90.00
_cell.angle_gamma   90.00
#
_symmetry.space_group_name_H-M   'P 1'
#
loop_
_entity.id
_entity.type
_entity.pdbx_description
1 polymer ?
#
loop_
_entity_poly.entity_id
_entity_poly.type
_entity_poly.pdbx_seq_one_letter_code
_entity_poly.pdbx_strand_id
1 'polypeptide(L)'
;MIYPTVEQLTRGKFNRYALVIATAKCARLITDEYVKQREYAEMLIANKETDKTLASMIKKEFRDEKAVKNAITRLANGEFNVILPNEEGFNY
;
A
#
# COMPACT_ATOMS: atom_id res chain seq x y z
N MET A 1 -6.90 -6.23 20.53
CA MET A 1 -7.70 -5.23 19.79
C MET A 1 -6.86 -4.74 18.61
N ILE A 2 -7.43 -4.63 17.40
CA ILE A 2 -6.66 -4.22 16.20
C ILE A 2 -6.57 -2.69 16.18
N TYR A 3 -5.35 -2.16 16.05
CA TYR A 3 -5.08 -0.72 16.02
C TYR A 3 -4.44 -0.30 14.71
N PRO A 4 -4.69 0.94 14.24
CA PRO A 4 -5.72 1.87 14.74
C PRO A 4 -7.15 1.33 14.52
N THR A 5 -8.11 1.80 15.32
CA THR A 5 -9.51 1.36 15.20
C THR A 5 -10.17 1.90 13.93
N VAL A 6 -11.31 1.34 13.55
CA VAL A 6 -12.07 1.81 12.38
C VAL A 6 -12.46 3.28 12.53
N GLU A 7 -12.88 3.70 13.71
CA GLU A 7 -13.26 5.09 14.00
C GLU A 7 -12.07 6.05 13.85
N GLN A 8 -10.87 5.63 14.29
CA GLN A 8 -9.65 6.41 14.15
C GLN A 8 -9.21 6.56 12.69
N LEU A 9 -9.45 5.53 11.87
CA LEU A 9 -9.13 5.52 10.45
C LEU A 9 -10.14 6.31 9.61
N THR A 10 -11.44 6.21 9.90
CA THR A 10 -12.48 6.93 9.15
C THR A 10 -12.59 8.39 9.54
N ARG A 11 -12.32 8.73 10.82
CA ARG A 11 -12.48 10.09 11.38
C ARG A 11 -13.85 10.71 11.07
N GLY A 12 -14.89 9.87 10.97
CA GLY A 12 -16.26 10.28 10.61
C GLY A 12 -16.46 10.71 9.16
N LYS A 13 -15.43 10.62 8.29
CA LYS A 13 -15.49 11.11 6.89
C LYS A 13 -16.15 10.13 5.92
N PHE A 14 -16.10 8.83 6.23
CA PHE A 14 -16.62 7.77 5.37
C PHE A 14 -16.97 6.53 6.19
N ASN A 15 -17.78 5.65 5.61
CA ASN A 15 -18.18 4.42 6.27
C ASN A 15 -17.07 3.35 6.25
N ARG A 16 -17.23 2.30 7.05
CA ARG A 16 -16.27 1.19 7.16
C ARG A 16 -16.02 0.44 5.85
N TYR A 17 -16.99 0.41 4.93
CA TYR A 17 -16.85 -0.29 3.65
C TYR A 17 -15.93 0.49 2.70
N ALA A 18 -16.06 1.81 2.66
CA ALA A 18 -15.14 2.69 1.94
C ALA A 18 -13.70 2.54 2.47
N LEU A 19 -13.53 2.43 3.80
CA LEU A 19 -12.22 2.16 4.40
C LEU A 19 -11.62 0.84 3.89
N VAL A 20 -12.40 -0.24 3.86
CA VAL A 20 -11.93 -1.56 3.40
C VAL A 20 -11.50 -1.50 1.93
N ILE A 21 -12.31 -0.88 1.08
CA ILE A 21 -12.00 -0.72 -0.36
C ILE A 21 -10.71 0.10 -0.54
N ALA A 22 -10.59 1.23 0.18
CA ALA A 22 -9.38 2.05 0.13
C ALA A 22 -8.15 1.28 0.59
N THR A 23 -8.25 0.56 1.71
CA THR A 23 -7.15 -0.26 2.25
C THR A 23 -6.72 -1.33 1.25
N ALA A 24 -7.66 -2.02 0.61
CA ALA A 24 -7.38 -3.03 -0.41
C ALA A 24 -6.67 -2.43 -1.63
N LYS A 25 -7.14 -1.28 -2.13
CA LYS A 25 -6.49 -0.56 -3.23
C LYS A 25 -5.08 -0.11 -2.87
N CYS A 26 -4.88 0.42 -1.67
CA CYS A 26 -3.55 0.81 -1.16
C CYS A 26 -2.63 -0.40 -1.02
N ALA A 27 -3.13 -1.53 -0.51
CA ALA A 27 -2.35 -2.76 -0.38
C ALA A 27 -1.92 -3.29 -1.76
N ARG A 28 -2.79 -3.20 -2.78
CA ARG A 28 -2.42 -3.53 -4.17
C ARG A 28 -1.26 -2.68 -4.66
N LEU A 29 -1.32 -1.35 -4.50
CA LEU A 29 -0.22 -0.45 -4.89
C LEU A 29 1.11 -0.79 -4.21
N ILE A 30 1.06 -1.19 -2.94
CA ILE A 30 2.24 -1.61 -2.18
C ILE A 30 2.82 -2.92 -2.74
N THR A 31 1.96 -3.88 -3.09
CA THR A 31 2.38 -5.13 -3.73
C THR A 31 2.96 -4.89 -5.12
N ASP A 32 2.35 -4.00 -5.92
CA ASP A 32 2.84 -3.65 -7.27
C ASP A 32 4.26 -3.05 -7.18
N GLU A 33 4.50 -2.18 -6.20
CA GLU A 33 5.82 -1.58 -5.96
C GLU A 33 6.85 -2.62 -5.47
N TYR A 34 6.44 -3.58 -4.63
CA TYR A 34 7.30 -4.71 -4.24
C TYR A 34 7.72 -5.53 -5.47
N VAL A 35 6.76 -5.88 -6.34
CA VAL A 35 7.03 -6.66 -7.56
C VAL A 35 7.98 -5.91 -8.47
N LYS A 36 7.74 -4.62 -8.71
CA LYS A 36 8.62 -3.77 -9.53
C LYS A 36 10.05 -3.70 -8.99
N GLN A 37 10.22 -3.51 -7.67
CA GLN A 37 11.55 -3.49 -7.06
C GLN A 37 12.24 -4.85 -7.14
N ARG A 38 11.48 -5.94 -6.99
CA ARG A 38 11.99 -7.30 -7.10
C ARG A 38 12.45 -7.60 -8.52
N GLU A 39 11.63 -7.32 -9.53
CA GLU A 39 11.98 -7.51 -10.95
C GLU A 39 13.24 -6.73 -11.33
N TYR A 40 13.33 -5.47 -10.90
CA TYR A 40 14.52 -4.64 -11.14
C TYR A 40 15.77 -5.23 -10.48
N ALA A 41 15.66 -5.68 -9.23
CA ALA A 41 16.77 -6.28 -8.52
C ALA A 41 17.19 -7.64 -9.12
N GLU A 42 16.23 -8.47 -9.55
CA GLU A 42 16.50 -9.73 -10.26
C GLU A 42 17.24 -9.48 -11.58
N MET A 43 16.87 -8.43 -12.33
CA MET A 43 17.55 -8.01 -13.56
C MET A 43 19.00 -7.60 -13.31
N LEU A 44 19.27 -6.76 -12.30
CA LEU A 44 20.63 -6.31 -11.98
C LEU A 44 21.55 -7.48 -11.55
N ILE A 45 21.01 -8.43 -10.78
CA ILE A 45 21.74 -9.64 -10.38
C ILE A 45 22.04 -10.51 -11.61
N ALA A 46 21.05 -10.72 -12.49
CA ALA A 46 21.22 -11.50 -13.71
C ALA A 46 22.29 -10.91 -14.64
N ASN A 47 22.32 -9.58 -14.75
CA ASN A 47 23.31 -8.85 -15.55
C ASN A 47 24.69 -8.72 -14.86
N LYS A 48 24.83 -9.16 -13.61
CA LYS A 48 26.04 -8.97 -12.77
C LYS A 48 26.41 -7.48 -12.59
N GLU A 49 25.41 -6.62 -12.58
CA GLU A 49 25.55 -5.17 -12.34
C GLU A 49 25.59 -4.85 -10.84
N THR A 50 25.39 -5.85 -9.97
CA THR A 50 25.45 -5.69 -8.51
C THR A 50 25.88 -6.97 -7.80
N ASP A 51 26.58 -6.81 -6.68
CA ASP A 51 26.92 -7.88 -5.73
C ASP A 51 25.98 -7.94 -4.53
N LYS A 52 24.95 -7.07 -4.51
CA LYS A 52 23.97 -7.01 -3.44
C LYS A 52 22.99 -8.17 -3.53
N THR A 53 22.48 -8.61 -2.39
CA THR A 53 21.43 -9.63 -2.35
C THR A 53 20.09 -9.03 -2.72
N LEU A 54 19.21 -9.83 -3.35
CA LEU A 54 17.85 -9.44 -3.74
C LEU A 54 17.10 -8.76 -2.57
N ALA A 55 17.16 -9.37 -1.39
CA ALA A 55 16.48 -8.85 -0.20
C ALA A 55 17.00 -7.48 0.25
N SER A 56 18.28 -7.16 0.02
CA SER A 56 18.87 -5.87 0.41
C SER A 56 18.51 -4.72 -0.53
N MET A 57 18.03 -5.04 -1.74
CA MET A 57 17.65 -4.07 -2.77
C MET A 57 16.17 -3.70 -2.72
N ILE A 58 15.35 -4.49 -2.04
CA ILE A 58 13.93 -4.22 -1.81
C ILE A 58 13.78 -3.44 -0.51
N LYS A 59 12.96 -2.38 -0.52
CA LYS A 59 12.69 -1.59 0.69
C LYS A 59 12.14 -2.48 1.80
N LYS A 60 12.68 -2.32 3.02
CA LYS A 60 12.31 -3.11 4.20
C LYS A 60 10.80 -3.12 4.45
N GLU A 61 10.15 -1.97 4.30
CA GLU A 61 8.70 -1.82 4.45
C GLU A 61 7.93 -2.77 3.52
N PHE A 62 8.38 -2.98 2.29
CA PHE A 62 7.69 -3.84 1.32
C PHE A 62 8.04 -5.32 1.46
N ARG A 63 9.22 -5.62 2.02
CA ARG A 63 9.71 -7.00 2.18
C ARG A 63 9.22 -7.65 3.48
N ASP A 64 9.27 -6.91 4.59
CA ASP A 64 9.12 -7.48 5.94
C ASP A 64 7.69 -7.34 6.49
N GLU A 65 6.90 -6.40 5.96
CA GLU A 65 5.57 -6.09 6.46
C GLU A 65 4.47 -6.51 5.48
N LYS A 66 3.32 -6.93 6.01
CA LYS A 66 2.16 -7.26 5.17
C LYS A 66 1.68 -6.00 4.46
N ALA A 67 1.41 -6.08 3.16
CA ALA A 67 0.93 -4.96 2.36
C ALA A 67 -0.31 -4.27 2.96
N VAL A 68 -1.23 -5.04 3.55
CA VAL A 68 -2.41 -4.52 4.25
C VAL A 68 -2.04 -3.74 5.52
N LYS A 69 -1.05 -4.18 6.28
CA LYS A 69 -0.58 -3.47 7.48
C LYS A 69 0.06 -2.13 7.09
N ASN A 70 0.90 -2.12 6.06
CA ASN A 70 1.45 -0.89 5.50
C ASN A 70 0.35 0.04 4.99
N ALA A 71 -0.65 -0.48 4.28
CA ALA A 71 -1.78 0.31 3.80
C ALA A 71 -2.52 1.00 4.97
N ILE A 72 -2.81 0.27 6.05
CA ILE A 72 -3.46 0.82 7.25
C ILE A 72 -2.58 1.91 7.89
N THR A 73 -1.28 1.66 8.06
CA THR A 73 -0.33 2.65 8.61
C THR A 73 -0.28 3.92 7.76
N ARG A 74 -0.18 3.77 6.44
CA ARG A 74 -0.11 4.91 5.51
C ARG A 74 -1.42 5.70 5.46
N LEU A 75 -2.57 5.03 5.55
CA LEU A 75 -3.87 5.70 5.72
C LEU A 75 -3.95 6.45 7.06
N ALA A 76 -3.48 5.85 8.14
CA ALA A 76 -3.47 6.47 9.47
C ALA A 76 -2.57 7.72 9.52
N ASN A 77 -1.40 7.65 8.87
CA ASN A 77 -0.43 8.74 8.76
C ASN A 77 -0.87 9.85 7.78
N GLY A 78 -1.90 9.62 6.96
CA GLY A 78 -2.33 10.56 5.92
C GLY A 78 -1.47 10.54 4.66
N GLU A 79 -0.62 9.52 4.48
CA GLU A 79 0.14 9.29 3.24
C GLU A 79 -0.79 8.85 2.10
N PHE A 80 -1.91 8.20 2.43
CA PHE A 80 -3.00 7.92 1.51
C PHE A 80 -4.28 8.62 1.96
N ASN A 81 -5.01 9.19 0.99
CA ASN A 81 -6.28 9.86 1.22
C ASN A 81 -7.41 9.13 0.50
N VAL A 82 -8.50 8.86 1.22
CA VAL A 82 -9.71 8.27 0.65
C VAL A 82 -10.54 9.37 0.02
N ILE A 83 -10.66 9.33 -1.31
CA ILE A 83 -11.52 10.23 -2.07
C ILE A 83 -12.79 9.48 -2.41
N LEU A 84 -13.93 9.96 -1.92
CA LEU A 84 -15.23 9.48 -2.34
C LEU A 84 -15.62 10.23 -3.62
N PRO A 85 -16.21 9.55 -4.61
CA PRO A 85 -16.81 10.25 -5.72
C PRO A 85 -17.95 11.15 -5.20
N ASN A 86 -18.00 12.39 -5.67
CA ASN A 86 -19.20 13.20 -5.51
C ASN A 86 -20.31 12.57 -6.36
N GLU A 87 -21.55 12.60 -5.87
CA GLU A 87 -22.73 12.01 -6.55
C GLU A 87 -22.95 12.58 -7.97
N GLU A 88 -22.29 13.68 -8.35
CA GLU A 88 -22.43 14.34 -9.65
C GLU A 88 -21.63 13.70 -10.82
N GLY A 89 -20.84 12.65 -10.57
CA GLY A 89 -19.85 12.15 -11.54
C GLY A 89 -20.19 10.85 -12.29
N PHE A 90 -21.29 10.18 -11.98
CA PHE A 90 -21.66 8.91 -12.62
C PHE A 90 -22.91 9.06 -13.48
N ASN A 91 -22.74 9.56 -14.71
CA ASN A 91 -23.70 9.30 -15.77
C ASN A 91 -23.32 7.97 -16.42
N TYR A 92 -24.15 6.95 -16.23
CA TYR A 92 -24.04 5.66 -16.92
C TYR A 92 -24.49 5.79 -18.38
#